data_AF-A0A158AF44-F1
#
_entry.id   AF-A0A158AF44-F1
#
_cell.length_a   1.000
_cell.length_b   1.000
_cell.length_c   1.000
_cell.angle_alpha   90.00
_cell.angle_beta   90.00
_cell.angle_gamma   90.00
#
_symmetry.space_group_name_H-M   'P 1'
#
loop_
_entity.id
_entity.type
_entity.pdbx_description
1 polymer ?
#
loop_
_entity_poly.entity_id
_entity_poly.type
_entity_poly.pdbx_seq_one_letter_code
_entity_poly.pdbx_strand_id
1 'polypeptide(L)' 'MSTLEALHAIVNDESAPQIIRDHIVDSLQFALRNHPGYFTRKEIQWLAQWDDTRIPIAAAKILNEMKTV' A
#
# COMPACT_ATOMS: atom_id res chain seq x y z
N MET A 1 10.94 3.85 -0.93
CA MET A 1 10.53 4.68 0.25
C MET A 1 10.01 6.06 -0.17
N SER A 2 10.81 7.01 -0.70
CA SER A 2 10.36 8.40 -0.97
C SER A 2 9.02 8.54 -1.73
N THR A 3 8.78 7.75 -2.80
CA THR A 3 7.51 7.81 -3.55
C THR A 3 6.31 7.34 -2.72
N LEU A 4 6.47 6.25 -1.96
CA LEU A 4 5.42 5.67 -1.14
C LEU A 4 5.06 6.59 0.04
N GLU A 5 6.04 7.30 0.60
CA GLU A 5 5.84 8.34 1.62
C GLU A 5 5.04 9.53 1.06
N ALA A 6 5.34 9.97 -0.17
CA ALA A 6 4.58 11.03 -0.83
C ALA A 6 3.12 10.62 -1.07
N LEU A 7 2.88 9.37 -1.51
CA LEU A 7 1.54 8.83 -1.68
C LEU A 7 0.79 8.76 -0.35
N HIS A 8 1.45 8.33 0.72
CA HIS A 8 0.87 8.30 2.07
C HIS A 8 0.48 9.70 2.56
N ALA A 9 1.31 10.71 2.30
CA ALA A 9 0.98 12.09 2.63
C ALA A 9 -0.31 12.55 1.94
N ILE A 10 -0.48 12.25 0.64
CA ILE A 10 -1.69 12.59 -0.12
C ILE A 10 -2.92 11.83 0.41
N VAL A 11 -2.78 10.54 0.71
CA VAL A 11 -3.90 9.72 1.23
C VAL A 11 -4.40 10.21 2.59
N ASN A 12 -3.54 10.84 3.39
CA ASN A 12 -3.89 11.40 4.70
C ASN A 12 -4.22 12.91 4.67
N ASP A 13 -4.12 13.55 3.51
CA ASP A 13 -4.46 14.97 3.35
C ASP A 13 -5.96 15.13 3.13
N GLU A 14 -6.66 15.69 4.12
CA GLU A 14 -8.10 15.96 4.03
C GLU A 14 -8.45 17.03 2.99
N SER A 15 -7.48 17.86 2.58
CA SER A 15 -7.66 18.83 1.51
C SER A 15 -7.53 18.22 0.11
N ALA A 16 -6.96 17.01 0.01
CA ALA A 16 -6.89 16.27 -1.25
C ALA A 16 -8.27 15.73 -1.64
N PRO A 17 -8.69 15.87 -2.92
CA PRO A 17 -9.96 15.32 -3.37
C PRO A 17 -10.06 13.81 -3.10
N GLN A 18 -11.20 13.36 -2.57
CA GLN A 18 -11.43 11.96 -2.21
C GLN A 18 -11.11 10.99 -3.35
N ILE A 19 -11.46 11.36 -4.59
CA ILE A 19 -11.16 10.56 -5.79
C ILE A 19 -9.66 10.29 -5.99
N ILE A 20 -8.79 11.23 -5.62
CA ILE A 20 -7.33 11.05 -5.72
C ILE A 20 -6.84 10.12 -4.62
N ARG A 21 -7.33 10.32 -3.39
CA ARG A 21 -6.99 9.46 -2.24
C ARG A 21 -7.37 8.01 -2.51
N ASP A 22 -8.60 7.79 -2.98
CA ASP A 22 -9.10 6.46 -3.36
C ASP A 22 -8.33 5.86 -4.52
N HIS A 23 -8.02 6.64 -5.56
CA HIS A 23 -7.24 6.14 -6.70
C HIS A 23 -5.85 5.64 -6.30
N ILE A 24 -5.18 6.32 -5.37
CA ILE A 24 -3.89 5.88 -4.83
C ILE A 24 -4.05 4.55 -4.10
N VAL A 25 -5.04 4.45 -3.21
CA VAL A 25 -5.29 3.22 -2.43
C VAL A 25 -5.62 2.05 -3.36
N ASP A 26 -6.51 2.25 -4.33
CA ASP A 26 -6.92 1.21 -5.25
C ASP A 26 -5.76 0.76 -6.15
N SER A 27 -4.93 1.69 -6.62
CA SER A 27 -3.74 1.39 -7.43
C SER A 27 -2.70 0.58 -6.63
N LEU A 28 -2.47 0.93 -5.37
CA LEU A 28 -1.55 0.20 -4.50
C LEU A 28 -2.10 -1.18 -4.14
N GLN A 29 -3.40 -1.29 -3.86
CA GLN A 29 -4.04 -2.58 -3.60
C GLN A 29 -3.94 -3.49 -4.84
N PHE A 30 -4.18 -2.95 -6.03
CA PHE A 30 -4.02 -3.69 -7.28
C PHE A 30 -2.58 -4.17 -7.47
N ALA A 31 -1.60 -3.29 -7.29
CA ALA A 31 -0.18 -3.63 -7.43
C ALA A 31 0.24 -4.71 -6.42
N LEU A 32 -0.17 -4.61 -5.15
CA LEU A 32 0.12 -5.63 -4.12
C LEU A 32 -0.44 -7.00 -4.51
N ARG A 33 -1.65 -7.07 -5.08
CA ARG A 33 -2.32 -8.33 -5.41
C ARG A 33 -1.80 -8.99 -6.68
N ASN A 34 -1.37 -8.21 -7.66
CA ASN A 34 -1.04 -8.73 -9.00
C ASN A 34 0.46 -8.70 -9.30
N HIS A 35 1.20 -7.77 -8.70
CA HIS A 35 2.62 -7.55 -8.94
C HIS A 35 3.39 -7.31 -7.64
N PRO A 36 3.33 -8.24 -6.65
CA PRO A 36 4.00 -8.05 -5.36
C PRO A 36 5.52 -7.85 -5.46
N GLY A 37 6.14 -8.33 -6.54
CA GLY A 37 7.57 -8.14 -6.82
C GLY A 37 8.00 -6.70 -7.13
N TYR A 38 7.06 -5.76 -7.32
CA TYR A 38 7.38 -4.33 -7.44
C TYR A 38 7.78 -3.70 -6.10
N PHE A 39 7.46 -4.35 -4.99
CA PHE A 39 7.73 -3.84 -3.65
C PHE A 39 8.83 -4.65 -2.99
N THR A 40 9.70 -3.96 -2.27
CA THR A 40 10.59 -4.63 -1.33
C THR A 40 9.82 -5.14 -0.12
N ARG A 41 10.36 -6.15 0.59
CA ARG A 41 9.76 -6.64 1.84
C ARG A 41 9.52 -5.52 2.87
N LYS A 42 10.45 -4.56 2.97
CA LYS A 42 10.34 -3.41 3.89
C LYS A 42 9.17 -2.50 3.50
N GLU A 43 8.95 -2.27 2.21
CA GLU A 43 7.84 -1.44 1.74
C GLU A 43 6.50 -2.13 1.98
N ILE A 44 6.41 -3.44 1.80
CA ILE A 44 5.19 -4.20 2.12
C ILE A 44 4.93 -4.19 3.63
N GLN A 45 5.96 -4.32 4.47
CA GLN A 45 5.83 -4.17 5.93
C GLN A 45 5.28 -2.80 6.32
N TRP A 46 5.75 -1.74 5.67
CA TRP A 46 5.28 -0.39 5.95
C TRP A 46 3.86 -0.16 5.44
N LEU A 47 3.51 -0.65 4.24
CA LEU A 47 2.13 -0.65 3.72
C LEU A 47 1.17 -1.41 4.66
N ALA A 48 1.64 -2.47 5.32
CA ALA A 48 0.84 -3.21 6.28
C ALA A 48 0.44 -2.40 7.55
N GLN A 49 0.99 -1.20 7.74
CA GLN A 49 0.69 -0.30 8.86
C GLN A 49 -0.16 0.91 8.47
N TRP A 50 -0.61 1.00 7.21
CA TRP A 50 -1.44 2.13 6.76
C TRP A 50 -2.85 2.05 7.35
N ASP A 51 -3.47 3.22 7.58
CA ASP A 51 -4.79 3.31 8.23
C ASP A 51 -5.95 2.81 7.35
N ASP A 52 -5.85 2.93 6.02
CA ASP A 52 -6.86 2.40 5.10
C ASP A 52 -6.78 0.88 5.03
N THR A 53 -7.75 0.20 5.67
CA THR A 53 -7.84 -1.26 5.80
C THR A 53 -7.65 -2.06 4.50
N ARG A 54 -7.91 -1.47 3.32
CA ARG A 54 -7.70 -2.11 2.01
C ARG A 54 -6.24 -2.46 1.77
N ILE A 55 -5.30 -1.64 2.27
CA ILE A 55 -3.85 -1.82 2.09
C ILE A 55 -3.30 -2.87 3.06
N PRO A 56 -3.51 -2.81 4.40
CA PRO A 56 -3.00 -3.82 5.32
C PRO A 56 -3.45 -5.24 5.01
N ILE A 57 -4.70 -5.44 4.57
CA ILE A 57 -5.20 -6.77 4.20
C ILE A 57 -4.40 -7.35 3.03
N ALA A 58 -4.16 -6.55 1.99
CA ALA A 58 -3.38 -6.99 0.83
C ALA A 58 -1.90 -7.21 1.20
N ALA A 59 -1.29 -6.27 1.93
CA ALA A 59 0.11 -6.35 2.32
C ALA A 59 0.40 -7.53 3.28
N ALA A 60 -0.46 -7.78 4.27
CA ALA A 60 -0.31 -8.89 5.21
C ALA A 60 -0.39 -10.25 4.52
N LYS A 61 -1.26 -10.40 3.51
CA LYS A 61 -1.33 -11.62 2.69
C LYS A 61 0.01 -11.89 2.02
N ILE A 62 0.58 -10.89 1.34
CA ILE A 62 1.88 -11.04 0.66
C ILE A 62 3.02 -11.32 1.66
N LEU A 63 3.04 -10.65 2.82
CA LEU A 63 4.06 -10.92 3.85
C LEU A 63 4.01 -12.35 4.37
N ASN A 64 2.82 -12.96 4.45
CA ASN A 64 2.69 -14.35 4.86
C ASN A 64 3.16 -15.31 3.76
N GLU A 65 2.84 -15.04 2.49
CA GLU A 65 3.34 -15.81 1.34
C GLU A 65 4.87 -15.76 1.22
N MET A 66 5.50 -14.64 1.60
CA MET A 66 6.95 -14.49 1.62
C MET A 66 7.65 -15.25 2.75
N LYS A 67 6.94 -15.64 3.82
CA LYS A 67 7.51 -16.43 4.93
C LYS A 67 7.57 -17.93 4.62
N THR A 68 6.78 -18.38 3.66
CA THR A 68 6.66 -19.78 3.26
C THR A 68 7.68 -20.21 2.19
N VAL A 69 8.67 -19.36 1.90
CA VAL A 69 9.78 -19.62 0.96
C VAL A 69 11.07 -19.81 1.72
#